data_AF-A0A7D4JXK2-F1
#
_entry.id   AF-A0A7D4JXK2-F1
#
_cell.length_a   1.000
_cell.length_b   1.000
_cell.length_c   1.000
_cell.angle_alpha   90.00
_cell.angle_beta   90.00
_cell.angle_gamma   90.00
#
_symmetry.space_group_name_H-M   'P 1'
#
loop_
_entity.id
_entity.type
_entity.pdbx_description
1 polymer ?
#
loop_
_entity_poly.entity_id
_entity_poly.type
_entity_poly.pdbx_seq_one_letter_code
_entity_poly.pdbx_strand_id
1 'polypeptide(L)'
;MMTKVKFISFIPWVTIGSVIGSFFVVPMMPKVIDALCYKNKYNNEAVIFYKQYMDKYYRIKVIMPPEDSQLYLNNTDDEKYPLSEVFDTTYDSRNFFNNPSTDYTSFYCKEYKKYMNIIAFKDVNGSYGEKELYLTVNRDDMNNPEYGTKDNPVPVLKAVGVSEPIWFSGKDTDSVFMDKFYRNNVINYLKYKMPKEEFERRFKNKE
;
A
#
# COMPACT_ATOMS: atom_id res chain seq x y z
N MET A 1 -30.22 -46.11 42.00
CA MET A 1 -30.82 -44.83 41.55
C MET A 1 -29.80 -43.71 41.77
N MET A 2 -28.80 -43.53 40.89
CA MET A 2 -27.71 -42.56 41.14
C MET A 2 -27.04 -42.01 39.86
N THR A 3 -27.75 -42.01 38.73
CA THR A 3 -27.18 -41.62 37.42
C THR A 3 -27.86 -40.39 36.80
N LYS A 4 -29.06 -40.00 37.29
CA LYS A 4 -29.83 -38.86 36.75
C LYS A 4 -29.40 -37.48 37.31
N VAL A 5 -28.72 -37.44 38.46
CA VAL A 5 -28.38 -36.17 39.14
C VAL A 5 -27.19 -35.45 38.49
N LYS A 6 -26.21 -36.18 37.94
CA LYS A 6 -25.02 -35.59 37.28
C LYS A 6 -25.32 -34.90 35.95
N PHE A 7 -26.41 -35.26 35.26
CA PHE A 7 -26.78 -34.66 33.97
C PHE A 7 -27.45 -33.29 34.16
N ILE A 8 -28.27 -33.14 35.21
CA ILE A 8 -29.02 -31.91 35.50
C ILE A 8 -28.10 -30.80 36.04
N SER A 9 -26.99 -31.13 36.71
CA SER A 9 -25.99 -30.13 37.14
C SER A 9 -25.00 -29.73 36.04
N PHE A 10 -24.88 -30.52 34.97
CA PHE A 10 -23.99 -30.23 33.84
C PHE A 10 -24.62 -29.24 32.85
N ILE A 11 -25.94 -29.33 32.63
CA ILE A 11 -26.69 -28.45 31.73
C ILE A 11 -26.55 -26.96 32.11
N PRO A 12 -26.71 -26.53 33.38
CA PRO A 12 -26.54 -25.14 33.79
C PRO A 12 -25.14 -24.59 33.51
N TRP A 13 -24.09 -25.36 33.80
CA TRP A 13 -22.70 -24.92 33.63
C TRP A 13 -22.31 -24.82 32.17
N VAL A 14 -22.80 -25.74 31.33
CA VAL A 14 -22.64 -25.65 29.88
C VAL A 14 -23.37 -24.42 29.35
N THR A 15 -24.63 -24.16 29.75
CA THR A 15 -25.34 -22.94 29.32
C THR A 15 -24.67 -21.65 29.79
N ILE A 16 -24.17 -21.59 31.03
CA ILE A 16 -23.44 -20.41 31.54
C ILE A 16 -22.14 -20.22 30.75
N GLY A 17 -21.40 -21.30 30.50
CA GLY A 17 -20.21 -21.27 29.64
C GLY A 17 -20.53 -20.82 28.21
N SER A 18 -21.63 -21.28 27.63
CA SER A 18 -22.09 -20.87 26.30
C SER A 18 -22.52 -19.41 26.25
N VAL A 19 -23.21 -18.90 27.28
CA VAL A 19 -23.59 -17.48 27.39
C VAL A 19 -22.34 -16.62 27.53
N ILE A 20 -21.41 -16.98 28.41
CA ILE A 20 -20.15 -16.24 28.59
C ILE A 20 -19.33 -16.26 27.28
N GLY A 21 -19.19 -17.42 26.66
CA GLY A 21 -18.49 -17.58 25.40
C GLY A 21 -19.09 -16.72 24.29
N SER A 22 -20.41 -16.76 24.12
CA SER A 22 -21.10 -16.06 23.02
C SER A 22 -21.18 -14.55 23.21
N PHE A 23 -21.36 -14.07 24.44
CA PHE A 23 -21.53 -12.63 24.71
C PHE A 23 -20.22 -11.90 25.01
N PHE A 24 -19.20 -12.59 25.51
CA PHE A 24 -17.95 -11.94 25.93
C PHE A 24 -16.76 -12.40 25.11
N VAL A 25 -16.54 -13.71 24.97
CA VAL A 25 -15.32 -14.22 24.31
C VAL A 25 -15.38 -13.97 22.80
N VAL A 26 -16.43 -14.43 22.12
CA VAL A 26 -16.59 -14.29 20.67
C VAL A 26 -16.54 -12.81 20.21
N PRO A 27 -17.24 -11.86 20.85
CA PRO A 27 -17.19 -10.45 20.45
C PRO A 27 -15.85 -9.76 20.80
N MET A 28 -15.09 -10.29 21.76
CA MET A 28 -13.80 -9.73 22.15
C MET A 28 -12.65 -10.20 21.24
N MET A 29 -12.75 -11.39 20.65
CA MET A 29 -11.73 -11.96 19.77
C MET A 29 -11.28 -11.01 18.65
N PRO A 30 -12.16 -10.35 17.87
CA PRO A 30 -11.75 -9.38 16.86
C PRO A 30 -10.89 -8.24 17.44
N LYS A 31 -11.25 -7.70 18.60
CA LYS A 31 -10.49 -6.62 19.26
C LYS A 31 -9.10 -7.08 19.69
N VAL A 32 -8.98 -8.33 20.15
CA VAL A 32 -7.69 -8.92 20.53
C VAL A 32 -6.82 -9.12 19.29
N ILE A 33 -7.38 -9.68 18.21
CA ILE A 33 -6.65 -9.86 16.95
C ILE A 33 -6.23 -8.50 16.37
N ASP A 34 -7.09 -7.50 16.40
CA ASP A 34 -6.75 -6.13 15.97
C ASP A 34 -5.58 -5.55 16.77
N ALA A 35 -5.62 -5.70 18.09
CA ALA A 35 -4.55 -5.21 18.97
C ALA A 35 -3.21 -5.91 18.73
N LEU A 36 -3.22 -7.23 18.48
CA LEU A 36 -2.01 -8.04 18.33
C LEU A 36 -1.44 -7.99 16.90
N CYS A 37 -2.30 -8.09 15.89
CA CYS A 37 -1.89 -8.30 14.51
C CYS A 37 -1.95 -7.04 13.65
N TYR A 38 -2.93 -6.15 13.88
CA TYR A 38 -3.20 -5.03 12.98
C TYR A 38 -2.68 -3.69 13.48
N LYS A 39 -2.76 -3.43 14.80
CA LYS A 39 -2.37 -2.16 15.43
C LYS A 39 -0.96 -1.72 15.04
N ASN A 40 -0.01 -2.67 15.03
CA ASN A 40 1.39 -2.42 14.72
C ASN A 40 1.79 -3.03 13.36
N LYS A 41 0.84 -3.42 12.50
CA LYS A 41 1.15 -4.06 11.20
C LYS A 41 1.99 -3.18 10.29
N TYR A 42 1.75 -1.87 10.33
CA TYR A 42 2.29 -0.87 9.41
C TYR A 42 3.15 0.20 10.11
N ASN A 43 3.88 1.00 9.34
CA ASN A 43 4.72 2.09 9.86
C ASN A 43 3.87 3.30 10.26
N ASN A 44 3.21 3.22 11.43
CA ASN A 44 2.28 4.26 11.90
C ASN A 44 2.92 5.65 12.08
N GLU A 45 4.24 5.72 12.24
CA GLU A 45 5.00 6.96 12.35
C GLU A 45 5.38 7.60 11.00
N ALA A 46 4.96 7.02 9.86
CA ALA A 46 5.28 7.54 8.53
C ALA A 46 4.96 9.03 8.33
N VAL A 47 3.90 9.53 8.98
CA VAL A 47 3.49 10.94 8.93
C VAL A 47 4.51 11.90 9.55
N ILE A 48 5.44 11.40 10.36
CA ILE A 48 6.51 12.20 10.98
C ILE A 48 7.69 12.34 10.00
N PHE A 49 7.98 11.28 9.25
CA PHE A 49 9.20 11.18 8.43
C PHE A 49 9.02 11.50 6.95
N TYR A 50 7.79 11.72 6.47
CA TYR A 50 7.52 11.94 5.04
C TYR A 50 8.35 13.08 4.42
N LYS A 51 8.64 14.15 5.16
CA LYS A 51 9.47 15.26 4.67
C LYS A 51 10.89 14.80 4.36
N GLN A 52 11.50 14.01 5.23
CA GLN A 52 12.85 13.49 5.01
C GLN A 52 12.94 12.63 3.75
N TYR A 53 11.88 11.89 3.42
CA TYR A 53 11.78 11.17 2.16
C TYR A 53 11.59 12.14 0.98
N MET A 54 10.66 13.08 1.10
CA MET A 54 10.37 14.06 0.05
C MET A 54 11.59 14.91 -0.29
N ASP A 55 12.41 15.34 0.68
CA ASP A 55 13.55 16.24 0.44
C ASP A 55 14.63 15.66 -0.48
N LYS A 56 14.62 14.34 -0.69
CA LYS A 56 15.56 13.62 -1.56
C LYS A 56 15.01 13.34 -2.96
N TYR A 57 13.88 13.94 -3.31
CA TYR A 57 13.27 13.74 -4.62
C TYR A 57 14.04 14.42 -5.74
N TYR A 58 13.88 13.88 -6.94
CA TYR A 58 14.18 14.58 -8.18
C TYR A 58 13.23 14.13 -9.28
N ARG A 59 13.14 14.91 -10.34
CA ARG A 59 12.29 14.62 -11.50
C ARG A 59 13.11 14.00 -12.62
N ILE A 60 12.57 12.96 -13.23
CA ILE A 60 13.08 12.37 -14.46
C ILE A 60 12.02 12.51 -15.55
N LYS A 61 12.45 12.61 -16.80
CA LYS A 61 11.58 12.58 -17.98
C LYS A 61 11.66 11.19 -18.61
N VAL A 62 10.52 10.58 -18.90
CA VAL A 62 10.45 9.27 -19.57
C VAL A 62 9.39 9.27 -20.66
N ILE A 63 9.52 8.34 -21.60
CA ILE A 63 8.46 8.01 -22.56
C ILE A 63 7.88 6.67 -22.13
N MET A 64 6.58 6.65 -21.84
CA MET A 64 5.91 5.42 -21.43
C MET A 64 5.74 4.47 -22.63
N PRO A 65 5.89 3.16 -22.43
CA PRO A 65 5.67 2.19 -23.51
C PRO A 65 4.17 2.08 -23.89
N PRO A 66 3.85 1.52 -25.07
CA PRO A 66 2.48 1.18 -25.46
C PRO A 66 1.80 0.30 -24.43
N GLU A 67 0.52 0.54 -24.13
CA GLU A 67 -0.21 -0.09 -23.01
C GLU A 67 -0.20 -1.62 -23.04
N ASP A 68 -0.17 -2.23 -24.22
CA ASP A 68 -0.14 -3.68 -24.45
C ASP A 68 1.28 -4.28 -24.42
N SER A 69 2.30 -3.45 -24.18
CA SER A 69 3.70 -3.86 -24.21
C SER A 69 4.07 -4.81 -23.07
N GLN A 70 4.89 -5.82 -23.36
CA GLN A 70 5.54 -6.69 -22.36
C GLN A 70 6.54 -5.95 -21.45
N LEU A 71 6.75 -4.64 -21.66
CA LEU A 71 7.52 -3.80 -20.75
C LEU A 71 6.75 -3.50 -19.46
N TYR A 72 5.41 -3.59 -19.46
CA TYR A 72 4.61 -3.55 -18.26
C TYR A 72 4.63 -4.93 -17.59
N LEU A 73 4.91 -4.97 -16.28
CA LEU A 73 5.02 -6.23 -15.54
C LEU A 73 3.68 -6.99 -15.51
N ASN A 74 2.56 -6.29 -15.33
CA ASN A 74 1.23 -6.88 -15.29
C ASN A 74 0.87 -7.59 -16.62
N ASN A 75 1.30 -7.06 -17.77
CA ASN A 75 1.08 -7.70 -19.07
C ASN A 75 1.88 -9.00 -19.26
N THR A 76 2.90 -9.23 -18.43
CA THR A 76 3.70 -10.46 -18.49
C THR A 76 3.16 -11.55 -17.55
N ASP A 77 2.64 -11.15 -16.39
CA ASP A 77 2.12 -12.02 -15.34
C ASP A 77 1.28 -11.15 -14.39
N ASP A 78 -0.04 -11.19 -14.57
CA ASP A 78 -0.98 -10.33 -13.84
C ASP A 78 -1.24 -10.83 -12.42
N GLU A 79 -1.12 -12.14 -12.19
CA GLU A 79 -1.19 -12.76 -10.87
C GLU A 79 0.02 -12.37 -10.01
N LYS A 80 1.23 -12.42 -10.58
CA LYS A 80 2.45 -12.01 -9.86
C LYS A 80 2.55 -10.49 -9.69
N TYR A 81 2.10 -9.72 -10.67
CA TYR A 81 2.20 -8.26 -10.66
C TYR A 81 0.82 -7.61 -10.83
N PRO A 82 -0.02 -7.61 -9.78
CA PRO A 82 -1.36 -7.05 -9.86
C PRO A 82 -1.35 -5.53 -10.07
N LEU A 83 -2.43 -5.01 -10.65
CA LEU A 83 -2.62 -3.56 -10.85
C LEU A 83 -3.10 -2.83 -9.59
N SER A 84 -3.50 -3.56 -8.54
CA SER A 84 -3.92 -2.95 -7.28
C SER A 84 -3.68 -3.87 -6.10
N GLU A 85 -3.68 -3.29 -4.90
CA GLU A 85 -3.59 -4.00 -3.63
C GLU A 85 -4.45 -3.30 -2.58
N VAL A 86 -5.04 -4.07 -1.67
CA VAL A 86 -5.81 -3.59 -0.53
C VAL A 86 -5.05 -3.92 0.76
N PHE A 87 -4.93 -2.94 1.66
CA PHE A 87 -4.17 -3.07 2.91
C PHE A 87 -5.10 -3.32 4.09
N ASP A 88 -5.15 -4.56 4.60
CA ASP A 88 -5.99 -4.86 5.76
C ASP A 88 -5.52 -4.13 7.02
N THR A 89 -6.39 -3.27 7.55
CA THR A 89 -6.13 -2.47 8.76
C THR A 89 -6.83 -3.01 10.01
N THR A 90 -7.70 -4.01 9.85
CA THR A 90 -8.47 -4.67 10.91
C THR A 90 -8.82 -6.08 10.44
N TYR A 91 -9.07 -6.96 11.41
CA TYR A 91 -9.57 -8.31 11.23
C TYR A 91 -11.00 -8.36 10.70
N ASP A 92 -11.79 -7.29 10.86
CA ASP A 92 -13.18 -7.26 10.41
C ASP A 92 -13.26 -7.21 8.89
N SER A 93 -13.56 -8.36 8.27
CA SER A 93 -13.68 -8.51 6.81
C SER A 93 -14.75 -7.63 6.17
N ARG A 94 -15.72 -7.12 6.94
CA ARG A 94 -16.72 -6.15 6.46
C ARG A 94 -16.09 -4.81 6.11
N ASN A 95 -14.90 -4.51 6.62
CA ASN A 95 -14.15 -3.29 6.32
C ASN A 95 -13.31 -3.37 5.04
N PHE A 96 -13.37 -4.47 4.28
CA PHE A 96 -12.54 -4.64 3.08
C PHE A 96 -12.61 -3.44 2.12
N PHE A 97 -13.80 -2.94 1.80
CA PHE A 97 -13.97 -1.79 0.90
C PHE A 97 -13.59 -0.43 1.52
N ASN A 98 -13.39 -0.38 2.84
CA ASN A 98 -12.96 0.81 3.56
C ASN A 98 -11.43 0.80 3.81
N ASN A 99 -10.77 -0.33 3.54
CA ASN A 99 -9.33 -0.43 3.70
C ASN A 99 -8.64 0.47 2.68
N PRO A 100 -7.49 1.07 3.05
CA PRO A 100 -6.64 1.75 2.09
C PRO A 100 -6.29 0.81 0.95
N SER A 101 -6.39 1.31 -0.27
CA SER A 101 -5.95 0.60 -1.47
C SER A 101 -4.93 1.44 -2.22
N THR A 102 -4.27 0.81 -3.18
CA THR A 102 -3.42 1.50 -4.12
C THR A 102 -3.52 0.88 -5.49
N ASP A 103 -3.35 1.73 -6.50
CA ASP A 103 -3.20 1.34 -7.89
C ASP A 103 -1.72 1.35 -8.27
N TYR A 104 -1.35 0.47 -9.19
CA TYR A 104 -0.01 0.24 -9.67
C TYR A 104 0.08 0.36 -11.19
N THR A 105 1.21 0.91 -11.64
CA THR A 105 1.65 0.79 -13.03
C THR A 105 3.14 0.52 -13.01
N SER A 106 3.49 -0.77 -13.03
CA SER A 106 4.88 -1.23 -13.01
C SER A 106 5.39 -1.50 -14.42
N PHE A 107 6.51 -0.90 -14.78
CA PHE A 107 7.07 -0.97 -16.13
C PHE A 107 8.60 -0.91 -16.14
N TYR A 108 9.21 -1.43 -17.19
CA TYR A 108 10.63 -1.28 -17.45
C TYR A 108 10.92 0.04 -18.16
N CYS A 109 11.64 0.94 -17.49
CA CYS A 109 12.12 2.18 -18.08
C CYS A 109 13.46 1.94 -18.79
N LYS A 110 13.47 2.08 -20.12
CA LYS A 110 14.65 1.78 -20.96
C LYS A 110 15.79 2.76 -20.74
N GLU A 111 15.45 4.04 -20.54
CA GLU A 111 16.38 5.15 -20.37
C GLU A 111 17.25 4.97 -19.12
N TYR A 112 16.62 4.53 -18.02
CA TYR A 112 17.29 4.32 -16.73
C TYR A 112 17.64 2.86 -16.46
N LYS A 113 17.26 1.94 -17.35
CA LYS A 113 17.48 0.48 -17.26
C LYS A 113 17.00 -0.12 -15.93
N LYS A 114 15.91 0.40 -15.39
CA LYS A 114 15.32 0.00 -14.10
C LYS A 114 13.82 -0.22 -14.26
N TYR A 115 13.30 -1.18 -13.51
CA TYR A 115 11.86 -1.28 -13.30
C TYR A 115 11.39 -0.16 -12.37
N MET A 116 10.28 0.47 -12.71
CA MET A 116 9.65 1.54 -11.94
C MET A 116 8.19 1.18 -11.69
N ASN A 117 7.62 1.70 -10.61
CA ASN A 117 6.21 1.48 -10.28
C ASN A 117 5.57 2.82 -9.92
N ILE A 118 4.62 3.28 -10.74
CA ILE A 118 3.76 4.42 -10.38
C ILE A 118 2.72 3.91 -9.39
N ILE A 119 2.72 4.49 -8.19
CA ILE A 119 1.88 4.08 -7.07
C ILE A 119 0.93 5.22 -6.71
N ALA A 120 -0.37 4.94 -6.67
CA ALA A 120 -1.40 5.91 -6.30
C ALA A 120 -2.34 5.33 -5.23
N PHE A 121 -2.37 5.95 -4.05
CA PHE A 121 -3.27 5.59 -2.93
C PHE A 121 -4.65 6.25 -3.03
N LYS A 122 -5.08 6.51 -4.26
CA LYS A 122 -6.35 7.11 -4.60
C LYS A 122 -6.63 6.73 -6.04
N ASP A 123 -7.89 6.39 -6.32
CA ASP A 123 -8.35 6.11 -7.68
C ASP A 123 -7.94 7.25 -8.63
N VAL A 124 -7.08 6.88 -9.58
CA VAL A 124 -6.60 7.75 -10.64
C VAL A 124 -7.06 7.16 -11.97
N ASN A 125 -8.07 7.80 -12.56
CA ASN A 125 -8.53 7.39 -13.88
C ASN A 125 -7.79 8.19 -14.96
N GLY A 126 -7.03 7.48 -15.78
CA GLY A 126 -6.16 8.06 -16.79
C GLY A 126 -5.44 6.99 -17.59
N SER A 127 -4.61 7.45 -18.52
CA SER A 127 -3.74 6.60 -19.33
C SER A 127 -2.34 7.20 -19.35
N TYR A 128 -1.36 6.34 -19.08
CA TYR A 128 0.06 6.66 -19.15
C TYR A 128 0.68 6.26 -20.50
N GLY A 129 0.05 5.35 -21.25
CA GLY A 129 0.64 4.73 -22.44
C GLY A 129 1.04 5.74 -23.50
N GLU A 130 2.23 5.54 -24.07
CA GLU A 130 2.77 6.35 -25.18
C GLU A 130 2.91 7.86 -24.89
N LYS A 131 2.80 8.28 -23.62
CA LYS A 131 2.95 9.68 -23.21
C LYS A 131 4.33 9.97 -22.66
N GLU A 132 4.75 11.22 -22.83
CA GLU A 132 5.91 11.77 -22.13
C GLU A 132 5.51 12.21 -20.72
N LEU A 133 6.19 11.66 -19.71
CA LEU A 133 5.91 11.93 -18.30
C LEU A 133 7.09 12.55 -17.57
N TYR A 134 6.79 13.43 -16.61
CA TYR A 134 7.70 13.73 -15.50
C TYR A 134 7.37 12.83 -14.30
N LEU A 135 8.32 11.98 -13.94
CA LEU A 135 8.21 11.11 -12.77
C LEU A 135 9.01 11.69 -11.62
N THR A 136 8.40 11.69 -10.43
CA THR A 136 9.06 12.09 -9.18
C THR A 136 9.56 10.83 -8.46
N VAL A 137 10.88 10.68 -8.43
CA VAL A 137 11.59 9.53 -7.84
C VAL A 137 12.45 9.99 -6.67
N ASN A 138 12.72 9.07 -5.73
CA ASN A 138 13.63 9.33 -4.63
C ASN A 138 15.08 8.96 -5.01
N ARG A 139 16.05 9.82 -4.64
CA ARG A 139 17.47 9.59 -4.92
C ARG A 139 18.04 8.35 -4.25
N ASP A 140 17.66 8.05 -3.02
CA ASP A 140 18.13 6.86 -2.31
C ASP A 140 17.63 5.59 -3.02
N ASP A 141 16.36 5.57 -3.44
CA ASP A 141 15.76 4.41 -4.12
C ASP A 141 16.38 4.19 -5.51
N MET A 142 16.62 5.27 -6.26
CA MET A 142 17.25 5.18 -7.57
C MET A 142 18.69 4.65 -7.51
N ASN A 143 19.44 5.02 -6.47
CA ASN A 143 20.85 4.64 -6.29
C ASN A 143 21.03 3.31 -5.55
N ASN A 144 19.99 2.78 -4.90
CA ASN A 144 20.06 1.49 -4.22
C ASN A 144 20.01 0.34 -5.26
N PRO A 145 21.01 -0.58 -5.28
CA PRO A 145 20.99 -1.74 -6.17
C PRO A 145 19.86 -2.74 -5.86
N GLU A 146 19.30 -2.74 -4.65
CA GLU A 146 18.13 -3.56 -4.30
C GLU A 146 16.84 -3.08 -4.98
N TYR A 147 16.84 -1.85 -5.51
CA TYR A 147 15.71 -1.23 -6.19
C TYR A 147 15.93 -1.15 -7.72
N GLY A 148 14.82 -1.18 -8.45
CA GLY A 148 14.81 -1.17 -9.91
C GLY A 148 14.82 -2.56 -10.55
N THR A 149 14.55 -3.60 -9.75
CA THR A 149 14.38 -4.98 -10.20
C THR A 149 12.90 -5.28 -10.43
N LYS A 150 12.57 -6.42 -11.07
CA LYS A 150 11.17 -6.84 -11.26
C LYS A 150 10.43 -6.99 -9.93
N ASP A 151 11.11 -7.57 -8.93
CA ASP A 151 10.51 -7.87 -7.64
C ASP A 151 10.52 -6.65 -6.69
N ASN A 152 11.40 -5.66 -6.94
CA ASN A 152 11.45 -4.41 -6.18
C ASN A 152 11.66 -3.20 -7.11
N PRO A 153 10.62 -2.79 -7.87
CA PRO A 153 10.69 -1.65 -8.76
C PRO A 153 10.87 -0.34 -7.97
N VAL A 154 11.50 0.66 -8.58
CA VAL A 154 11.64 1.99 -7.97
C VAL A 154 10.26 2.63 -7.79
N PRO A 155 9.87 3.05 -6.58
CA PRO A 155 8.60 3.72 -6.35
C PRO A 155 8.57 5.11 -6.99
N VAL A 156 7.50 5.39 -7.73
CA VAL A 156 7.17 6.68 -8.32
C VAL A 156 5.87 7.15 -7.70
N LEU A 157 5.93 8.16 -6.85
CA LEU A 157 4.80 8.58 -6.00
C LEU A 157 4.09 9.85 -6.52
N LYS A 158 4.59 10.41 -7.62
CA LYS A 158 3.96 11.47 -8.42
C LYS A 158 4.41 11.32 -9.88
N ALA A 159 3.44 11.26 -10.78
CA ALA A 159 3.64 11.35 -12.22
C ALA A 159 2.75 12.48 -12.76
N VAL A 160 3.27 13.26 -13.70
CA VAL A 160 2.51 14.30 -14.43
C VAL A 160 2.89 14.22 -15.90
N GLY A 161 1.94 14.51 -16.79
CA GLY A 161 2.24 14.59 -18.22
C GLY A 161 3.07 15.83 -18.56
N VAL A 162 3.88 15.74 -19.63
CA VAL A 162 4.75 16.83 -20.08
C VAL A 162 3.99 17.83 -20.93
N SER A 163 3.32 17.35 -21.97
CA SER A 163 2.59 18.17 -22.95
C SER A 163 1.07 18.11 -22.77
N GLU A 164 0.57 17.05 -22.16
CA GLU A 164 -0.86 16.75 -22.05
C GLU A 164 -1.19 16.14 -20.69
N PRO A 165 -2.42 16.32 -20.18
CA PRO A 165 -2.83 15.66 -18.95
C PRO A 165 -2.86 14.13 -19.11
N ILE A 166 -2.46 13.44 -18.06
CA ILE A 166 -2.46 11.96 -18.03
C ILE A 166 -3.74 11.42 -17.39
N TRP A 167 -4.43 12.24 -16.60
CA TRP A 167 -5.71 11.87 -16.00
C TRP A 167 -6.86 12.49 -16.77
N PHE A 168 -7.96 11.76 -16.92
CA PHE A 168 -9.15 12.28 -17.62
C PHE A 168 -9.74 13.52 -16.95
N SER A 169 -9.51 13.68 -15.65
CA SER A 169 -9.92 14.88 -14.90
C SER A 169 -9.04 16.12 -15.15
N GLY A 170 -7.87 15.97 -15.76
CA GLY A 170 -6.87 17.03 -15.93
C GLY A 170 -6.23 17.54 -14.63
N LYS A 171 -6.56 16.96 -13.47
CA LYS A 171 -6.06 17.42 -12.15
C LYS A 171 -4.56 17.25 -11.97
N ASP A 172 -3.91 16.45 -12.80
CA ASP A 172 -2.45 16.32 -12.82
C ASP A 172 -1.73 17.60 -13.30
N THR A 173 -2.47 18.55 -13.88
CA THR A 173 -1.97 19.89 -14.22
C THR A 173 -2.13 20.92 -13.08
N ASP A 174 -2.93 20.61 -12.05
CA ASP A 174 -3.13 21.47 -10.88
C ASP A 174 -2.00 21.22 -9.86
N SER A 175 -1.11 22.19 -9.70
CA SER A 175 0.05 22.09 -8.80
C SER A 175 -0.34 21.94 -7.33
N VAL A 176 -1.37 22.65 -6.86
CA VAL A 176 -1.84 22.60 -5.47
C VAL A 176 -2.41 21.22 -5.16
N PHE A 177 -3.22 20.71 -6.10
CA PHE A 177 -3.74 19.35 -6.01
C PHE A 177 -2.59 18.33 -6.00
N MET A 178 -1.64 18.44 -6.93
CA MET A 178 -0.56 17.46 -7.09
C MET A 178 0.45 17.47 -5.94
N ASP A 179 0.67 18.59 -5.29
CA ASP A 179 1.50 18.65 -4.07
C ASP A 179 0.82 17.93 -2.90
N LYS A 180 -0.50 18.11 -2.73
CA LYS A 180 -1.28 17.36 -1.73
C LYS A 180 -1.32 15.87 -2.05
N PHE A 181 -1.49 15.52 -3.33
CA PHE A 181 -1.48 14.14 -3.81
C PHE A 181 -0.13 13.47 -3.52
N TYR A 182 0.99 14.10 -3.91
CA TYR A 182 2.33 13.57 -3.68
C TYR A 182 2.62 13.38 -2.19
N ARG A 183 2.30 14.37 -1.35
CA ARG A 183 2.44 14.25 0.11
C ARG A 183 1.69 13.04 0.65
N ASN A 184 0.43 12.86 0.25
CA ASN A 184 -0.40 11.76 0.73
C ASN A 184 0.13 10.41 0.25
N ASN A 185 0.56 10.30 -1.01
CA ASN A 185 1.18 9.08 -1.54
C ASN A 185 2.47 8.74 -0.80
N VAL A 186 3.33 9.71 -0.49
CA VAL A 186 4.54 9.46 0.30
C VAL A 186 4.19 8.92 1.67
N ILE A 187 3.27 9.56 2.39
CA ILE A 187 2.87 9.10 3.73
C ILE A 187 2.33 7.67 3.67
N ASN A 188 1.45 7.37 2.71
CA ASN A 188 0.84 6.05 2.59
C ASN A 188 1.83 4.99 2.09
N TYR A 189 2.72 5.33 1.16
CA TYR A 189 3.79 4.42 0.71
C TYR A 189 4.70 4.04 1.88
N LEU A 190 5.18 5.03 2.63
CA LEU A 190 6.00 4.80 3.82
C LEU A 190 5.26 3.99 4.88
N LYS A 191 3.95 4.21 5.04
CA LYS A 191 3.13 3.48 6.03
C LYS A 191 2.89 2.03 5.63
N TYR A 192 2.36 1.81 4.43
CA TYR A 192 1.75 0.54 4.03
C TYR A 192 2.64 -0.34 3.16
N LYS A 193 3.53 0.25 2.34
CA LYS A 193 4.35 -0.51 1.38
C LYS A 193 5.81 -0.66 1.76
N MET A 194 6.41 0.36 2.38
CA MET A 194 7.81 0.26 2.78
C MET A 194 7.99 -0.81 3.88
N PRO A 195 8.92 -1.76 3.73
CA PRO A 195 9.24 -2.73 4.78
C PRO A 195 9.61 -2.02 6.09
N LYS A 196 9.24 -2.59 7.24
CA LYS A 196 9.48 -1.97 8.55
C LYS A 196 10.96 -1.82 8.83
N GLU A 197 11.73 -2.85 8.55
CA GLU A 197 13.17 -2.91 8.78
C GLU A 197 13.87 -1.81 7.97
N GLU A 198 13.41 -1.61 6.73
CA GLU A 198 13.90 -0.53 5.89
C GLU A 198 13.49 0.85 6.40
N PHE A 199 12.23 1.03 6.80
CA PHE A 199 11.73 2.27 7.37
C PHE A 199 12.52 2.68 8.62
N GLU A 200 12.72 1.75 9.55
CA GLU A 200 13.50 1.98 10.78
C GLU A 200 14.95 2.34 10.47
N ARG A 201 15.60 1.57 9.59
CA ARG A 201 16.99 1.84 9.17
C ARG A 201 17.15 3.22 8.52
N ARG A 202 16.20 3.65 7.69
CA ARG A 202 16.30 4.91 6.93
C ARG A 202 15.98 6.14 7.79
N PHE A 203 15.03 6.02 8.72
CA PHE A 203 14.44 7.19 9.38
C PHE A 203 14.64 7.25 10.89
N LYS A 204 14.80 6.11 11.57
CA LYS A 204 14.91 6.06 13.04
C LYS A 204 16.34 5.85 13.53
N ASN A 205 17.12 5.03 12.84
CA ASN A 205 18.45 4.61 13.29
C ASN A 205 19.57 5.61 12.92
N LYS A 206 19.30 6.92 12.97
CA LYS A 206 20.29 7.98 12.72
C LYS A 206 20.87 8.59 14.01
N GLU A 207 20.87 7.83 15.10
CA GLU A 207 21.68 8.10 16.29
C GLU A 207 23.02 7.36 16.21
#